data_AF-A0AAW8TSN6-F1
#
_entry.id   AF-A0AAW8TSN6-F1
#
_cell.length_a   1.000
_cell.length_b   1.000
_cell.length_c   1.000
_cell.angle_alpha   90.00
_cell.angle_beta   90.00
_cell.angle_gamma   90.00
#
_symmetry.space_group_name_H-M   'P 1'
#
loop_
_entity.id
_entity.type
_entity.pdbx_description
1 polymer ?
#
loop_
_entity_poly.entity_id
_entity_poly.type
_entity_poly.pdbx_seq_one_letter_code
_entity_poly.pdbx_strand_id
1 'polypeptide(L)'
;MQHSKYDIAKLQFELFCDKRGYEVMSFMVNYRNKEQFLGEYMDPESLESVTILISKNNKYYQLLGNKKYKEIEYVLKEEEKK
;
A
#
# COMPACT_ATOMS: atom_id res chain seq x y z
N MET A 1 21.10 -11.04 -7.72
CA MET A 1 19.95 -10.64 -8.56
C MET A 1 19.62 -9.20 -8.21
N GLN A 2 19.66 -8.27 -9.18
CA GLN A 2 19.17 -6.90 -8.94
C GLN A 2 17.64 -6.93 -9.00
N HIS A 3 16.97 -6.81 -7.86
CA HIS A 3 15.52 -6.60 -7.86
C HIS A 3 15.22 -5.18 -8.33
N SER A 4 14.24 -5.02 -9.21
CA SER A 4 13.83 -3.69 -9.64
C SER A 4 13.13 -2.96 -8.48
N LYS A 5 13.13 -1.62 -8.50
CA LYS A 5 12.38 -0.83 -7.50
C LYS A 5 10.89 -1.21 -7.45
N TYR A 6 10.34 -1.64 -8.59
CA TYR A 6 8.97 -2.13 -8.68
C TYR A 6 8.79 -3.44 -7.90
N ASP A 7 9.69 -4.42 -8.07
CA ASP A 7 9.58 -5.71 -7.37
C ASP A 7 9.67 -5.54 -5.86
N ILE A 8 10.57 -4.66 -5.40
CA ILE A 8 10.73 -4.36 -3.97
C ILE A 8 9.46 -3.71 -3.42
N ALA A 9 8.91 -2.70 -4.11
CA ALA A 9 7.71 -2.00 -3.67
C ALA A 9 6.47 -2.91 -3.69
N LYS A 10 6.36 -3.80 -4.69
CA LYS A 10 5.30 -4.79 -4.78
C LYS A 10 5.36 -5.76 -3.59
N LEU A 11 6.53 -6.32 -3.31
CA LEU A 11 6.72 -7.25 -2.20
C LEU A 11 6.43 -6.58 -0.84
N GLN A 12 6.82 -5.32 -0.66
CA GLN A 12 6.47 -4.56 0.54
C GLN A 12 4.96 -4.34 0.68
N PHE A 13 4.26 -4.06 -0.42
CA PHE A 13 2.82 -3.92 -0.43
C PHE A 13 2.10 -5.23 -0.10
N GLU A 14 2.55 -6.35 -0.68
CA GLU A 14 2.02 -7.68 -0.37
C GLU A 14 2.18 -8.01 1.12
N LEU A 15 3.36 -7.75 1.70
CA LEU A 15 3.59 -7.91 3.15
C LEU A 15 2.72 -6.98 4.00
N PHE A 16 2.48 -5.74 3.55
CA PHE A 16 1.59 -4.81 4.23
C PHE A 16 0.15 -5.35 4.31
N CYS A 17 -0.33 -5.95 3.21
CA CYS A 17 -1.65 -6.54 3.12
C CYS A 17 -1.77 -7.81 3.95
N ASP A 18 -0.81 -8.73 3.83
CA ASP A 18 -0.76 -9.99 4.56
C ASP A 18 -0.83 -9.77 6.09
N LYS A 19 -0.03 -8.83 6.60
CA LYS A 19 -0.04 -8.46 8.04
C LYS A 19 -1.38 -7.92 8.56
N ARG A 20 -2.25 -7.46 7.66
CA ARG A 20 -3.57 -6.90 7.99
C ARG A 20 -4.73 -7.80 7.55
N GLY A 21 -4.43 -8.97 6.98
CA GLY A 21 -5.43 -9.86 6.41
C GLY A 21 -6.11 -9.30 5.16
N TYR A 22 -5.53 -8.32 4.49
CA TYR A 22 -6.09 -7.74 3.27
C TYR A 22 -5.75 -8.60 2.04
N GLU A 23 -6.69 -8.70 1.11
CA GLU A 23 -6.47 -9.40 -0.16
C GLU A 23 -5.90 -8.43 -1.19
N VAL A 24 -4.71 -8.72 -1.74
CA VAL A 24 -4.10 -7.91 -2.80
C VAL A 24 -4.87 -8.10 -4.10
N MET A 25 -5.40 -7.01 -4.65
CA MET A 25 -6.17 -7.01 -5.89
C MET A 25 -5.31 -6.63 -7.08
N SER A 26 -4.54 -5.53 -6.98
CA SER A 26 -3.71 -5.04 -8.08
C SER A 26 -2.50 -4.24 -7.59
N PHE A 27 -1.45 -4.19 -8.41
CA PHE A 27 -0.27 -3.36 -8.15
C PHE A 27 0.35 -2.86 -9.47
N MET A 28 0.45 -1.54 -9.63
CA MET A 28 0.93 -0.92 -10.86
C MET A 28 1.76 0.34 -10.62
N VAL A 29 2.50 0.75 -11.64
CA VAL A 29 3.17 2.06 -11.66
C VAL A 29 2.12 3.16 -11.83
N ASN A 30 2.24 4.26 -11.09
CA ASN A 30 1.37 5.41 -11.29
C ASN A 30 1.72 6.09 -12.64
N TYR A 31 0.81 6.01 -13.62
CA TYR A 31 1.00 6.63 -14.93
C TYR A 31 1.23 8.15 -14.89
N ARG A 32 0.71 8.83 -13.85
CA ARG A 32 0.91 10.28 -13.67
C ARG A 32 2.27 10.62 -13.08
N ASN A 33 2.88 9.70 -12.33
CA ASN A 33 4.21 9.86 -11.74
C ASN A 33 4.88 8.50 -11.60
N LYS A 34 5.81 8.18 -12.52
CA LYS A 34 6.49 6.88 -12.59
C LYS A 34 7.42 6.58 -11.41
N GLU A 35 7.66 7.54 -10.52
CA GLU A 35 8.37 7.31 -9.25
C GLU A 35 7.45 6.78 -8.14
N GLN A 36 6.15 6.68 -8.40
CA GLN A 36 5.14 6.22 -7.45
C GLN A 36 4.47 4.94 -7.95
N PHE A 37 3.91 4.20 -7.01
CA PHE A 37 3.13 2.99 -7.29
C PHE A 37 1.72 3.13 -6.74
N LEU A 38 0.79 2.40 -7.34
CA LEU A 38 -0.58 2.26 -6.88
C LEU A 38 -0.79 0.79 -6.52
N GLY A 39 -1.26 0.56 -5.30
CA GLY A 39 -1.69 -0.75 -4.82
C GLY A 39 -3.18 -0.71 -4.54
N GLU A 40 -3.89 -1.78 -4.87
CA GLU A 40 -5.29 -1.97 -4.50
C GLU A 40 -5.41 -3.25 -3.70
N TYR A 41 -6.15 -3.18 -2.60
CA TYR A 41 -6.50 -4.34 -1.80
C TYR A 41 -7.99 -4.33 -1.46
N MET A 42 -8.53 -5.49 -1.14
CA MET A 42 -9.85 -5.63 -0.55
C MET A 42 -9.69 -5.78 0.96
N ASP A 43 -10.41 -4.95 1.70
CA ASP A 43 -10.53 -5.10 3.14
C ASP A 43 -11.67 -6.09 3.43
N PRO A 44 -11.38 -7.27 4.02
CA PRO A 44 -12.39 -8.29 4.25
C PRO A 44 -13.45 -7.89 5.28
N GLU A 45 -13.18 -6.90 6.15
CA GLU A 45 -14.14 -6.43 7.14
C GLU A 45 -15.18 -5.50 6.51
N SER A 46 -14.74 -4.57 5.66
CA SER A 46 -15.62 -3.61 4.99
C SER A 46 -16.17 -4.10 3.66
N LEU A 47 -15.56 -5.12 3.05
CA LEU A 47 -15.80 -5.59 1.68
C LEU A 47 -15.61 -4.47 0.63
N GLU A 48 -14.81 -3.46 0.96
CA GLU A 48 -14.50 -2.35 0.06
C GLU A 48 -13.12 -2.52 -0.56
N SER A 49 -12.99 -2.10 -1.83
CA SER A 49 -11.70 -1.97 -2.47
C SER A 49 -11.05 -0.65 -2.06
N VAL A 50 -9.81 -0.73 -1.60
CA VAL A 50 -9.04 0.42 -1.14
C VAL A 50 -7.84 0.61 -2.04
N THR A 51 -7.76 1.78 -2.69
CA THR A 51 -6.57 2.18 -3.44
C THR A 51 -5.60 2.95 -2.53
N ILE A 52 -4.34 2.55 -2.55
CA ILE A 52 -3.25 3.25 -1.89
C ILE A 52 -2.22 3.76 -2.91
N LEU A 53 -1.70 4.95 -2.65
CA LEU A 53 -0.53 5.50 -3.31
C LEU A 53 0.71 5.23 -2.47
N ILE A 54 1.71 4.60 -3.08
CA ILE A 54 3.01 4.35 -2.47
C ILE A 54 4.00 5.34 -3.06
N SER A 55 4.49 6.22 -2.20
CA SER A 55 5.45 7.25 -2.59
C SER A 55 6.87 6.69 -2.75
N LYS A 56 7.75 7.46 -3.40
CA LYS A 56 9.17 7.13 -3.56
C LYS A 56 9.95 6.93 -2.24
N ASN A 57 9.40 7.40 -1.12
CA ASN A 57 9.97 7.23 0.21
C ASN A 57 9.27 6.11 1.02
N ASN A 58 8.57 5.20 0.35
CA ASN A 58 7.79 4.11 0.96
C ASN A 58 6.74 4.56 1.98
N LYS A 59 6.21 5.79 1.84
CA LYS A 59 5.01 6.22 2.56
C LYS A 59 3.75 5.78 1.82
N TYR A 60 2.75 5.34 2.59
CA TYR A 60 1.50 4.78 2.10
C TYR A 60 0.39 5.80 2.32
N TYR A 61 -0.39 6.09 1.28
CA TYR A 61 -1.49 7.04 1.34
C TYR A 61 -2.75 6.40 0.78
N GLN A 62 -3.76 6.17 1.61
CA GLN A 62 -5.09 5.77 1.16
C GLN A 62 -5.73 6.90 0.39
N LEU A 63 -6.25 6.60 -0.81
CA LEU A 63 -6.99 7.55 -1.63
C LEU A 63 -8.46 7.47 -1.26
N LEU A 64 -9.01 8.57 -0.74
CA LEU A 64 -10.42 8.65 -0.29
C LEU A 64 -11.33 9.25 -1.37
N GLY A 65 -10.82 9.43 -2.59
CA GLY A 65 -11.49 10.20 -3.64
C GLY A 65 -11.46 11.71 -3.37
N ASN A 66 -11.98 12.51 -4.32
CA ASN A 66 -12.08 13.98 -4.20
C ASN A 66 -10.79 14.69 -3.78
N LYS A 67 -9.62 14.19 -4.24
CA LYS A 67 -8.28 14.68 -3.89
C LYS A 67 -7.94 14.60 -2.39
N LYS A 68 -8.69 13.82 -1.62
CA LYS A 68 -8.41 13.55 -0.20
C LYS A 68 -7.59 12.28 -0.06
N TYR A 69 -6.69 12.28 0.90
CA TYR A 69 -5.88 11.13 1.23
C TYR A 69 -5.68 11.02 2.75
N LYS A 70 -5.38 9.80 3.21
CA LYS A 70 -5.01 9.51 4.60
C LYS A 70 -3.66 8.79 4.59
N GLU A 71 -2.67 9.32 5.32
CA GLU A 71 -1.39 8.62 5.51
C GLU A 71 -1.61 7.39 6.38
N ILE A 72 -1.05 6.25 5.95
CA ILE A 72 -1.09 4.98 6.66
C ILE A 72 0.35 4.65 7.10
N GLU A 73 0.52 4.38 8.40
CA GLU A 73 1.79 3.84 8.88
C GLU A 73 1.98 2.41 8.36
N TYR A 74 3.12 2.17 7.70
CA TYR A 74 3.48 0.86 7.16
C TYR A 74 3.58 -0.20 8.27
N VAL A 75 4.27 0.14 9.36
CA VAL A 75 4.44 -0.72 10.53
C VAL A 75 3.23 -0.56 11.43
N LEU A 76 2.51 -1.66 11.70
CA LEU A 76 1.66 -1.73 12.89
C LEU A 76 2.62 -1.54 14.07
N LYS A 77 2.54 -0.41 14.78
CA LYS A 77 3.28 -0.28 16.05
C LYS A 77 2.88 -1.51 16.86
N GLU A 78 3.83 -2.38 17.16
CA GLU A 78 3.59 -3.39 18.18
C GLU A 78 3.19 -2.59 19.42
N GLU A 79 1.97 -2.79 19.89
CA GLU A 79 1.62 -2.32 21.22
C GLU A 79 2.62 -3.00 22.14
N GLU A 80 3.57 -2.22 22.67
CA GLU A 80 4.43 -2.65 23.75
C GLU A 80 3.49 -3.11 24.87
N LYS A 81 3.24 -4.42 24.96
CA LYS A 81 2.63 -5.05 26.13
C LYS A 81 3.61 -4.84 27.27
N LYS A 82 3.41 -3.74 28.01
CA LYS A 82 3.94 -3.57 29.37
C LYS A 82 3.20 -4.49 30.33
#